data_AF-A0AAP0I3M3-F1
#
_entry.id   AF-A0AAP0I3M3-F1
#
_cell.length_a   1.000
_cell.length_b   1.000
_cell.length_c   1.000
_cell.angle_alpha   90.00
_cell.angle_beta   90.00
_cell.angle_gamma   90.00
#
_symmetry.space_group_name_H-M   'P 1'
#
loop_
_entity.id
_entity.type
_entity.pdbx_description
1 polymer ?
#
loop_
_entity_poly.entity_id
_entity_poly.type
_entity_poly.pdbx_seq_one_letter_code
_entity_poly.pdbx_strand_id
1 'polypeptide(L)'
;MVIEIPADTTIAEALKVLSESNIMSAPVRNPEAGDSLDWRDKYLGIIDYAAIVLWVLENAELAAVALSAGSAAAVGVGAGAVGAIGALALGATGPLAVAGLTVAAVTAAAAGGIAAEKGLGKDAPTAADTLGDDFYKVLLQEEPFKSTKVGQIAKSFRWTPFLPVATDSSMLSVLLLLSKYRLRNVPVVKPGSPSIKNFITQSAIVKGLQQCKGRDWFDCISSSPISDLGLPFMSYDRVVSIKSDELILEAFKRMKDNQIGGLPVVEGPKQKLVGSVGIRDIRYLLLKPDLFSNFRQLTVLDFINTITASEQELGKVAPTITCKLDSSLGSVIEKLAANQVQRVYAVAGEEEYVVGVVTLRDVISCFIHEPPNHFDNYYGLAVMELLNE
;
A
#
# COMPACT_ATOMS: atom_id res chain seq x y z
N MET A 1 20.61 4.08 -10.35
CA MET A 1 19.87 5.14 -11.05
C MET A 1 18.47 5.14 -10.45
N VAL A 2 17.94 6.31 -10.07
CA VAL A 2 16.55 6.40 -9.60
C VAL A 2 15.64 6.44 -10.83
N ILE A 3 14.59 5.64 -10.81
CA ILE A 3 13.57 5.59 -11.87
C ILE A 3 12.48 6.57 -11.47
N GLU A 4 12.21 7.55 -12.33
CA GLU A 4 11.20 8.60 -12.12
C GLU A 4 10.05 8.37 -13.08
N ILE A 5 8.82 8.63 -12.63
CA ILE A 5 7.62 8.51 -13.47
C ILE A 5 7.08 9.92 -13.75
N PRO A 6 6.97 10.36 -15.01
CA PRO A 6 6.34 11.63 -15.35
C PRO A 6 4.88 11.71 -14.87
N ALA A 7 4.45 12.87 -14.38
CA ALA A 7 3.11 13.08 -13.85
C ALA A 7 1.99 12.89 -14.89
N ASP A 8 2.31 13.03 -16.17
CA ASP A 8 1.40 12.84 -17.30
C ASP A 8 1.31 11.39 -17.80
N THR A 9 2.12 10.49 -17.24
CA THR A 9 2.06 9.04 -17.51
C THR A 9 0.75 8.45 -17.00
N THR A 10 0.16 7.51 -17.75
CA THR A 10 -1.07 6.83 -17.33
C THR A 10 -0.82 5.88 -16.17
N ILE A 11 -1.85 5.57 -15.38
CA ILE A 11 -1.74 4.57 -14.29
C ILE A 11 -1.27 3.21 -14.80
N ALA A 12 -1.79 2.80 -15.96
CA ALA A 12 -1.44 1.53 -16.59
C ALA A 12 0.07 1.43 -16.92
N GLU A 13 0.61 2.48 -17.53
CA GLU A 13 2.03 2.58 -17.85
C GLU A 13 2.88 2.66 -16.59
N ALA A 14 2.42 3.38 -15.56
CA ALA A 14 3.14 3.46 -14.29
C ALA A 14 3.29 2.09 -13.61
N LEU A 15 2.23 1.27 -13.58
CA LEU A 15 2.29 -0.10 -13.06
C LEU A 15 3.26 -0.97 -13.85
N LYS A 16 3.28 -0.82 -15.18
CA LYS A 16 4.22 -1.51 -16.06
C LYS A 16 5.67 -1.13 -15.69
N VAL A 17 5.95 0.17 -15.54
CA VAL A 17 7.28 0.66 -15.12
C VAL A 17 7.69 0.08 -13.77
N LEU A 18 6.80 0.11 -12.76
CA LEU A 18 7.08 -0.44 -11.43
C LEU A 18 7.40 -1.95 -11.49
N SER A 19 6.62 -2.69 -12.28
CA SER A 19 6.76 -4.14 -12.44
C SER A 19 8.04 -4.53 -13.18
N GLU A 20 8.26 -3.98 -14.39
CA GLU A 20 9.42 -4.28 -15.23
C GLU A 20 10.74 -3.86 -14.57
N SER A 21 10.69 -2.79 -13.77
CA SER A 21 11.85 -2.31 -13.02
C SER A 21 12.05 -3.00 -11.67
N ASN A 22 11.12 -3.88 -11.27
CA ASN A 22 11.09 -4.56 -9.97
C ASN A 22 11.24 -3.58 -8.77
N ILE A 23 10.52 -2.47 -8.81
CA ILE A 23 10.50 -1.44 -7.76
C ILE A 23 9.10 -1.30 -7.18
N MET A 24 9.00 -0.92 -5.90
CA MET A 24 7.72 -0.79 -5.19
C MET A 24 7.10 0.60 -5.30
N SER A 25 7.93 1.59 -5.62
CA SER A 25 7.53 2.99 -5.65
C SER A 25 8.50 3.79 -6.50
N ALA A 26 8.04 4.91 -7.05
CA ALA A 26 8.86 5.84 -7.81
C ALA A 26 8.46 7.31 -7.50
N PRO A 27 9.41 8.26 -7.50
CA PRO A 27 9.08 9.68 -7.49
C PRO A 27 8.31 10.08 -8.75
N VAL A 28 7.32 10.95 -8.56
CA VAL A 28 6.48 11.50 -9.63
C VAL A 28 7.05 12.84 -10.06
N ARG A 29 7.57 12.91 -11.28
CA ARG A 29 8.19 14.11 -11.85
C ARG A 29 7.15 15.02 -12.48
N ASN A 30 7.18 16.30 -12.15
CA ASN A 30 6.39 17.33 -12.82
C ASN A 30 7.03 17.67 -14.17
N PRO A 31 6.36 17.41 -15.31
CA PRO A 31 6.90 17.74 -16.63
C PRO A 31 7.00 19.26 -16.86
N GLU A 32 6.16 20.06 -16.19
CA GLU A 32 6.11 21.52 -16.32
C GLU A 32 7.22 22.24 -15.54
N ALA A 33 8.02 21.53 -14.76
CA ALA A 33 9.02 22.12 -13.86
C ALA A 33 10.23 22.76 -14.59
N GLY A 34 10.40 22.48 -15.88
CA GLY A 34 11.53 22.95 -16.68
C GLY A 34 12.89 22.77 -16.00
N ASP A 35 13.70 23.83 -16.01
CA ASP A 35 15.03 23.90 -15.40
C ASP A 35 15.03 24.41 -13.95
N SER A 36 13.88 24.39 -13.25
CA SER A 36 13.81 24.84 -11.85
C SER A 36 14.92 24.19 -11.01
N LEU A 37 15.48 24.95 -10.08
CA LEU A 37 16.46 24.44 -9.12
C LEU A 37 15.81 24.05 -7.79
N ASP A 38 14.52 24.31 -7.61
CA ASP A 38 13.75 23.82 -6.47
C ASP A 38 13.24 22.40 -6.76
N TRP A 39 13.50 21.48 -5.84
CA TRP A 39 12.99 20.12 -5.94
C TRP A 39 11.45 20.08 -5.82
N ARG A 40 10.84 21.07 -5.15
CA ARG A 40 9.37 21.17 -4.97
C ARG A 40 8.65 21.31 -6.30
N ASP A 41 9.22 22.08 -7.20
CA ASP A 41 8.66 22.26 -8.53
C ASP A 41 8.80 20.98 -9.36
N LYS A 42 9.88 20.22 -9.13
CA LYS A 42 10.21 19.01 -9.90
C LYS A 42 9.45 17.76 -9.49
N TYR A 43 9.10 17.59 -8.23
CA TYR A 43 8.51 16.35 -7.74
C TYR A 43 7.18 16.59 -7.04
N LEU A 44 6.12 15.95 -7.54
CA LEU A 44 4.77 16.05 -6.98
C LEU A 44 4.54 15.13 -5.78
N GLY A 45 5.37 14.10 -5.64
CA GLY A 45 5.25 13.07 -4.60
C GLY A 45 5.89 11.75 -5.00
N ILE A 46 5.44 10.67 -4.36
CA ILE A 46 5.87 9.30 -4.64
C ILE A 46 4.62 8.48 -4.95
N ILE A 47 4.66 7.71 -6.03
CA ILE A 47 3.62 6.74 -6.37
C ILE A 47 4.09 5.33 -6.00
N ASP A 48 3.21 4.53 -5.39
CA ASP A 48 3.47 3.12 -5.04
C ASP A 48 2.29 2.22 -5.46
N TYR A 49 2.51 0.89 -5.44
CA TYR A 49 1.45 -0.08 -5.78
C TYR A 49 0.18 0.12 -4.94
N ALA A 50 0.33 0.48 -3.66
CA ALA A 50 -0.81 0.60 -2.77
C ALA A 50 -1.70 1.79 -3.13
N ALA A 51 -1.10 2.95 -3.43
CA ALA A 51 -1.81 4.13 -3.90
C ALA A 51 -2.58 3.83 -5.19
N ILE A 52 -1.95 3.16 -6.15
CA ILE A 52 -2.59 2.80 -7.40
C ILE A 52 -3.74 1.81 -7.16
N VAL A 53 -3.51 0.70 -6.47
CA VAL A 53 -4.52 -0.36 -6.30
C VAL A 53 -5.71 0.13 -5.48
N LEU A 54 -5.47 0.86 -4.39
CA LEU A 54 -6.56 1.39 -3.57
C LEU A 54 -7.39 2.41 -4.35
N TRP A 55 -6.74 3.29 -5.13
CA TRP A 55 -7.46 4.19 -6.02
C TRP A 55 -8.30 3.40 -7.03
N VAL A 56 -7.75 2.33 -7.63
CA VAL A 56 -8.50 1.47 -8.56
C VAL A 56 -9.73 0.85 -7.89
N LEU A 57 -9.56 0.29 -6.70
CA LEU A 57 -10.64 -0.36 -5.94
C LEU A 57 -11.73 0.63 -5.52
N GLU A 58 -11.35 1.82 -5.05
CA GLU A 58 -12.30 2.87 -4.67
C GLU A 58 -13.14 3.34 -5.85
N ASN A 59 -12.53 3.53 -7.02
CA ASN A 59 -13.26 3.95 -8.22
C ASN A 59 -14.17 2.82 -8.75
N ALA A 60 -13.75 1.56 -8.63
CA ALA A 60 -14.59 0.42 -8.98
C ALA A 60 -15.82 0.29 -8.05
N GLU A 61 -15.66 0.54 -6.76
CA GLU A 61 -16.77 0.59 -5.80
C GLU A 61 -17.73 1.74 -6.09
N LEU A 62 -17.22 2.95 -6.34
CA LEU A 62 -18.03 4.12 -6.69
C LEU A 62 -18.83 3.88 -7.98
N ALA A 63 -18.23 3.27 -8.99
CA ALA A 63 -18.91 2.90 -10.22
C ALA A 63 -20.05 1.89 -9.97
N ALA A 64 -19.82 0.87 -9.13
CA ALA A 64 -20.84 -0.11 -8.75
C ALA A 64 -22.00 0.52 -7.96
N VAL A 65 -21.72 1.48 -7.07
CA VAL A 65 -22.75 2.21 -6.32
C VAL A 65 -23.59 3.09 -7.25
N ALA A 66 -22.96 3.88 -8.13
CA ALA A 66 -23.65 4.72 -9.10
C ALA A 66 -24.60 3.89 -9.99
N LEU A 67 -24.18 2.69 -10.37
CA LEU A 67 -24.98 1.73 -11.10
C LEU A 67 -26.22 1.25 -10.33
N SER A 68 -26.04 0.90 -9.06
CA SER A 68 -27.14 0.47 -8.20
C SER A 68 -28.17 1.58 -7.97
N ALA A 69 -27.71 2.83 -7.83
CA ALA A 69 -28.58 4.01 -7.66
C ALA A 69 -29.34 4.36 -8.95
N GLY A 70 -28.68 4.26 -10.12
CA GLY A 70 -29.33 4.45 -11.42
C GLY A 70 -30.38 3.38 -11.71
N SER A 71 -30.12 2.13 -11.32
CA SER A 71 -31.09 1.04 -11.46
C SER A 71 -32.31 1.23 -10.56
N ALA A 72 -32.15 1.78 -9.36
CA ALA A 72 -33.27 2.09 -8.46
C ALA A 72 -34.18 3.20 -9.03
N ALA A 73 -33.63 4.17 -9.77
CA ALA A 73 -34.41 5.21 -10.43
C ALA A 73 -35.20 4.69 -11.66
N ALA A 74 -34.70 3.65 -12.33
CA ALA A 74 -35.38 3.03 -13.48
C ALA A 74 -36.57 2.15 -13.08
N VAL A 75 -36.57 1.56 -11.89
CA VAL A 75 -37.66 0.70 -11.39
C VAL A 75 -38.94 1.50 -11.05
N GLY A 76 -38.84 2.83 -10.92
CA GLY A 76 -39.99 3.72 -10.68
C GLY A 76 -40.82 4.08 -11.93
N VAL A 77 -40.38 3.70 -13.13
CA VAL A 77 -41.10 4.01 -14.39
C VAL A 77 -41.68 2.72 -14.94
N GLY A 78 -43.02 2.64 -14.91
CA GLY A 78 -43.79 1.42 -15.16
C GLY A 78 -43.52 0.72 -16.50
N ALA A 79 -43.79 -0.59 -16.48
CA ALA A 79 -43.68 -1.52 -17.58
C ALA A 79 -44.40 -1.05 -18.85
N GLY A 80 -43.65 -0.81 -19.93
CA GLY A 80 -44.24 -0.50 -21.23
C GLY A 80 -43.28 0.06 -22.27
N ALA A 81 -42.15 -0.59 -22.56
CA ALA A 81 -41.45 -0.47 -23.85
C ALA A 81 -40.34 -1.52 -23.91
N VAL A 82 -40.58 -2.60 -24.66
CA VAL A 82 -39.55 -3.55 -25.08
C VAL A 82 -38.74 -2.86 -26.18
N GLY A 83 -37.44 -2.69 -25.98
CA GLY A 83 -36.49 -2.31 -27.03
C GLY A 83 -36.00 -0.87 -26.95
N ALA A 84 -34.84 -0.70 -26.29
CA ALA A 84 -33.79 0.32 -26.51
C ALA A 84 -33.11 0.67 -25.17
N ILE A 85 -32.27 -0.24 -24.65
CA ILE A 85 -31.25 0.16 -23.66
C ILE A 85 -30.07 0.70 -24.47
N GLY A 86 -30.18 1.95 -24.89
CA GLY A 86 -29.17 2.66 -25.65
C GLY A 86 -29.42 4.15 -25.53
N ALA A 87 -28.52 4.83 -24.84
CA ALA A 87 -28.43 6.28 -24.66
C ALA A 87 -29.55 6.96 -23.84
N LEU A 88 -29.26 7.20 -22.56
CA LEU A 88 -29.80 8.35 -21.83
C LEU A 88 -28.65 9.30 -21.50
N ALA A 89 -28.32 10.14 -22.46
CA ALA A 89 -27.61 11.39 -22.22
C ALA A 89 -28.62 12.40 -21.66
N LEU A 90 -28.61 12.63 -20.35
CA LEU A 90 -29.32 13.76 -19.74
C LEU A 90 -28.32 14.89 -19.54
N GLY A 91 -28.53 15.97 -20.28
CA GLY A 91 -27.69 17.15 -20.29
C GLY A 91 -27.52 17.77 -18.91
N ALA A 92 -26.29 17.80 -18.43
CA ALA A 92 -25.83 18.70 -17.39
C ALA A 92 -24.54 19.36 -17.89
N THR A 93 -24.63 20.63 -18.28
CA THR A 93 -23.47 21.47 -18.57
C THR A 93 -22.77 21.80 -17.25
N GLY A 94 -21.75 21.01 -16.90
CA GLY A 94 -20.88 21.19 -15.74
C GLY A 94 -19.73 20.16 -15.75
N PRO A 95 -18.70 20.28 -14.88
CA PRO A 95 -17.45 19.48 -14.97
C PRO A 95 -17.63 17.96 -14.78
N LEU A 96 -18.85 17.48 -14.55
CA LEU A 96 -19.22 16.07 -14.43
C LEU A 96 -19.58 15.41 -15.78
N ALA A 97 -19.46 16.12 -16.90
CA ALA A 97 -19.81 15.62 -18.24
C ALA A 97 -18.77 14.67 -18.87
N VAL A 98 -17.67 14.33 -18.18
CA VAL A 98 -16.69 13.32 -18.62
C VAL A 98 -16.85 12.06 -17.77
N ALA A 99 -18.04 11.48 -17.76
CA ALA A 99 -18.24 10.12 -17.31
C ALA A 99 -18.68 9.31 -18.53
N GLY A 100 -17.69 8.81 -19.28
CA GLY A 100 -17.89 7.74 -20.25
C GLY A 100 -18.31 6.47 -19.52
N LEU A 101 -19.58 6.41 -19.09
CA LEU A 101 -20.20 5.23 -18.51
C LEU A 101 -20.67 4.33 -19.65
N THR A 102 -19.76 3.52 -20.21
CA THR A 102 -20.14 2.25 -20.83
C THR A 102 -20.10 1.15 -19.79
N VAL A 103 -21.21 1.07 -19.06
CA VAL A 103 -21.57 -0.05 -18.19
C VAL A 103 -21.96 -1.24 -19.05
N ALA A 104 -21.01 -1.82 -19.76
CA ALA A 104 -21.26 -3.08 -20.47
C ALA A 104 -20.71 -4.31 -19.71
N ALA A 105 -19.81 -4.16 -18.74
CA ALA A 105 -19.07 -5.32 -18.22
C ALA A 105 -18.80 -5.35 -16.70
N VAL A 106 -19.24 -4.35 -15.93
CA VAL A 106 -19.12 -4.41 -14.47
C VAL A 106 -20.34 -5.17 -13.93
N THR A 107 -20.26 -6.49 -13.87
CA THR A 107 -21.08 -7.31 -12.95
C THR A 107 -22.62 -7.31 -13.13
N ALA A 108 -23.16 -6.98 -14.31
CA ALA A 108 -24.59 -7.15 -14.64
C ALA A 108 -24.89 -8.43 -15.44
N ALA A 109 -23.89 -9.28 -15.70
CA ALA A 109 -24.07 -10.68 -16.08
C ALA A 109 -23.93 -11.62 -14.87
N ALA A 110 -23.89 -11.09 -13.65
CA ALA A 110 -24.00 -11.87 -12.42
C ALA A 110 -25.49 -12.05 -12.08
N ALA A 111 -26.09 -13.08 -12.67
CA ALA A 111 -27.40 -13.65 -12.33
C ALA A 111 -28.65 -12.77 -12.52
N GLY A 112 -29.36 -12.96 -13.65
CA GLY A 112 -30.82 -12.82 -13.68
C GLY A 112 -31.42 -11.95 -14.78
N GLY A 113 -31.51 -12.50 -16.00
CA GLY A 113 -32.49 -12.08 -17.01
C GLY A 113 -33.19 -13.32 -17.57
N ILE A 114 -34.41 -13.57 -17.12
CA ILE A 114 -35.18 -14.79 -17.39
C ILE A 114 -35.60 -14.89 -18.86
N ALA A 115 -35.30 -16.06 -19.43
CA ALA A 115 -36.00 -16.81 -20.48
C ALA A 115 -36.29 -16.16 -21.85
N ALA A 116 -35.64 -16.70 -22.88
CA ALA A 116 -36.36 -17.15 -24.07
C ALA A 116 -35.73 -18.43 -24.65
N GLU A 117 -36.39 -19.54 -24.30
CA GLU A 117 -36.46 -20.88 -24.92
C GLU A 117 -35.23 -21.80 -25.10
N LYS A 118 -35.32 -22.92 -24.35
CA LYS A 118 -35.02 -24.33 -24.69
C LYS A 118 -33.57 -24.80 -24.74
N GLY A 119 -33.21 -25.66 -23.77
CA GLY A 119 -32.18 -26.67 -23.95
C GLY A 119 -31.55 -27.16 -22.65
N LEU A 120 -31.96 -28.34 -22.21
CA LEU A 120 -31.52 -29.10 -21.04
C LEU A 120 -29.99 -29.35 -20.99
N GLY A 121 -29.36 -29.18 -19.82
CA GLY A 121 -28.25 -30.03 -19.37
C GLY A 121 -26.90 -29.38 -19.03
N LYS A 122 -26.64 -29.26 -17.71
CA LYS A 122 -25.34 -29.32 -17.00
C LYS A 122 -24.23 -28.29 -17.32
N ASP A 123 -23.60 -27.88 -16.23
CA ASP A 123 -22.32 -27.16 -16.09
C ASP A 123 -22.34 -25.63 -16.29
N ALA A 124 -22.69 -24.93 -15.21
CA ALA A 124 -22.33 -23.54 -14.98
C ALA A 124 -21.30 -23.44 -13.83
N PRO A 125 -20.02 -23.73 -14.12
CA PRO A 125 -18.92 -22.96 -13.53
C PRO A 125 -17.86 -22.49 -14.56
N THR A 126 -18.05 -22.70 -15.86
CA THR A 126 -16.91 -22.67 -16.82
C THR A 126 -16.67 -21.31 -17.53
N ALA A 127 -17.32 -20.22 -17.14
CA ALA A 127 -17.14 -18.91 -17.81
C ALA A 127 -16.18 -17.96 -17.09
N ALA A 128 -15.75 -18.28 -15.86
CA ALA A 128 -14.74 -17.53 -15.11
C ALA A 128 -13.31 -18.09 -15.28
N ASP A 129 -13.17 -19.29 -15.85
CA ASP A 129 -11.91 -20.04 -15.94
C ASP A 129 -11.00 -19.62 -17.11
N THR A 130 -11.38 -18.63 -17.93
CA THR A 130 -10.65 -18.29 -19.17
C THR A 130 -10.00 -16.92 -19.21
N LEU A 131 -10.02 -16.15 -18.12
CA LEU A 131 -9.49 -14.78 -18.09
C LEU A 131 -8.30 -14.63 -17.13
N GLY A 132 -7.32 -15.52 -17.30
CA GLY A 132 -5.95 -15.33 -16.82
C GLY A 132 -5.13 -14.50 -17.83
N ASP A 133 -4.29 -13.60 -17.34
CA ASP A 133 -3.39 -12.65 -18.05
C ASP A 133 -4.03 -11.52 -18.89
N ASP A 134 -5.16 -11.74 -19.57
CA ASP A 134 -5.74 -10.70 -20.45
C ASP A 134 -6.69 -9.74 -19.72
N PHE A 135 -7.28 -10.13 -18.59
CA PHE A 135 -8.24 -9.28 -17.87
C PHE A 135 -7.62 -7.99 -17.31
N TYR A 136 -6.40 -8.04 -16.77
CA TYR A 136 -5.72 -6.84 -16.26
C TYR A 136 -5.34 -5.87 -17.38
N LYS A 137 -4.91 -6.39 -18.53
CA LYS A 137 -4.73 -5.56 -19.72
C LYS A 137 -6.06 -4.92 -20.12
N VAL A 138 -7.17 -5.64 -20.00
CA VAL A 138 -8.50 -5.10 -20.30
C VAL A 138 -8.91 -4.03 -19.28
N LEU A 139 -8.84 -4.30 -17.97
CA LEU A 139 -9.23 -3.34 -16.91
C LEU A 139 -8.43 -2.03 -17.00
N LEU A 140 -7.13 -2.11 -17.24
CA LEU A 140 -6.29 -0.93 -17.42
C LEU A 140 -6.48 -0.22 -18.77
N GLN A 141 -7.17 -0.86 -19.71
CA GLN A 141 -7.59 -0.27 -20.98
C GLN A 141 -9.00 0.31 -20.91
N GLU A 142 -9.74 0.08 -19.82
CA GLU A 142 -11.05 0.67 -19.56
C GLU A 142 -10.94 2.06 -18.91
N GLU A 143 -11.96 2.89 -19.12
CA GLU A 143 -12.10 4.17 -18.43
C GLU A 143 -12.63 3.96 -17.00
N PRO A 144 -12.18 4.74 -16.00
CA PRO A 144 -11.24 5.86 -16.08
C PRO A 144 -9.75 5.44 -16.01
N PHE A 145 -9.44 4.15 -15.87
CA PHE A 145 -8.10 3.65 -15.57
C PHE A 145 -7.08 3.96 -16.66
N LYS A 146 -7.51 3.92 -17.92
CA LYS A 146 -6.69 4.22 -19.10
C LYS A 146 -6.31 5.70 -19.20
N SER A 147 -7.22 6.61 -18.92
CA SER A 147 -6.99 8.06 -19.10
C SER A 147 -6.44 8.75 -17.86
N THR A 148 -6.59 8.14 -16.68
CA THR A 148 -6.12 8.74 -15.43
C THR A 148 -4.61 8.79 -15.39
N LYS A 149 -4.09 9.98 -15.09
CA LYS A 149 -2.66 10.27 -15.03
C LYS A 149 -2.14 10.15 -13.61
N VAL A 150 -0.89 9.73 -13.45
CA VAL A 150 -0.23 9.58 -12.15
C VAL A 150 -0.29 10.87 -11.34
N GLY A 151 -0.11 12.04 -11.95
CA GLY A 151 -0.18 13.34 -11.28
C GLY A 151 -1.52 13.62 -10.58
N GLN A 152 -2.62 13.04 -11.07
CA GLN A 152 -3.95 13.19 -10.46
C GLN A 152 -4.09 12.39 -9.16
N ILE A 153 -3.33 11.31 -9.02
CA ILE A 153 -3.34 10.43 -7.83
C ILE A 153 -2.08 10.56 -6.97
N ALA A 154 -1.02 11.23 -7.45
CA ALA A 154 0.22 11.40 -6.71
C ALA A 154 0.06 12.18 -5.40
N LYS A 155 -1.00 12.99 -5.32
CA LYS A 155 -1.43 13.72 -4.12
C LYS A 155 -2.56 13.03 -3.35
N SER A 156 -3.10 11.92 -3.86
CA SER A 156 -4.10 11.11 -3.17
C SER A 156 -3.43 10.00 -2.36
N PHE A 157 -4.15 9.48 -1.35
CA PHE A 157 -3.78 8.37 -0.47
C PHE A 157 -2.30 8.27 -0.01
N ARG A 158 -2.06 8.51 1.29
CA ARG A 158 -0.71 8.48 1.92
C ARG A 158 0.31 9.38 1.22
N TRP A 159 -0.15 10.55 0.74
CA TRP A 159 0.73 11.64 0.34
C TRP A 159 1.79 11.82 1.43
N THR A 160 3.05 11.72 1.01
CA THR A 160 4.18 11.90 1.90
C THR A 160 4.90 13.12 1.40
N PRO A 161 5.05 14.17 2.22
CA PRO A 161 5.78 15.35 1.82
C PRO A 161 7.18 14.92 1.40
N PHE A 162 7.56 15.32 0.19
CA PHE A 162 8.85 15.01 -0.35
C PHE A 162 9.88 15.84 0.40
N LEU A 163 10.62 15.29 1.35
CA LEU A 163 11.61 16.07 2.10
C LEU A 163 13.01 15.51 1.86
N PRO A 164 13.76 16.07 0.89
CA PRO A 164 15.06 15.55 0.56
C PRO A 164 16.12 15.99 1.58
N VAL A 165 17.16 15.18 1.68
CA VAL A 165 18.41 15.54 2.36
C VAL A 165 19.52 15.68 1.33
N ALA A 166 20.48 16.56 1.60
CA ALA A 166 21.68 16.67 0.79
C ALA A 166 22.69 15.57 1.16
N THR A 167 23.64 15.27 0.28
CA THR A 167 24.66 14.23 0.51
C THR A 167 25.59 14.51 1.71
N ASP A 168 25.65 15.74 2.18
CA ASP A 168 26.40 16.22 3.34
C ASP A 168 25.54 16.44 4.59
N SER A 169 24.23 16.15 4.50
CA SER A 169 23.33 16.23 5.66
C SER A 169 23.66 15.18 6.72
N SER A 170 23.37 15.48 7.98
CA SER A 170 23.66 14.58 9.09
C SER A 170 22.79 13.30 9.04
N MET A 171 23.37 12.17 9.47
CA MET A 171 22.59 10.94 9.61
C MET A 171 21.48 11.11 10.67
N LEU A 172 21.69 11.93 11.72
CA LEU A 172 20.67 12.22 12.72
C LEU A 172 19.40 12.78 12.08
N SER A 173 19.53 13.72 11.14
CA SER A 173 18.40 14.28 10.40
C SER A 173 17.64 13.20 9.63
N VAL A 174 18.34 12.30 8.94
CA VAL A 174 17.74 11.15 8.23
C VAL A 174 16.99 10.23 9.20
N LEU A 175 17.60 9.89 10.33
CA LEU A 175 16.99 9.01 11.32
C LEU A 175 15.74 9.64 11.92
N LEU A 176 15.76 10.94 12.24
CA LEU A 176 14.60 11.70 12.74
C LEU A 176 13.46 11.71 11.72
N LEU A 177 13.77 11.97 10.44
CA LEU A 177 12.77 11.96 9.37
C LEU A 177 12.08 10.60 9.24
N LEU A 178 12.85 9.52 9.26
CA LEU A 178 12.33 8.16 9.14
C LEU A 178 11.58 7.66 10.40
N SER A 179 11.94 8.18 11.57
CA SER A 179 11.36 7.79 12.85
C SER A 179 10.29 8.78 13.33
N LYS A 180 10.70 9.86 14.00
CA LYS A 180 9.82 10.87 14.62
C LYS A 180 8.85 11.51 13.64
N TYR A 181 9.34 11.93 12.46
CA TYR A 181 8.50 12.57 11.44
C TYR A 181 7.82 11.58 10.50
N ARG A 182 8.01 10.27 10.74
CA ARG A 182 7.24 9.19 10.12
C ARG A 182 7.37 9.06 8.61
N LEU A 183 8.41 9.63 7.98
CA LEU A 183 8.69 9.40 6.56
C LEU A 183 9.02 7.91 6.32
N ARG A 184 8.53 7.37 5.20
CA ARG A 184 8.77 5.97 4.81
C ARG A 184 10.16 5.78 4.20
N ASN A 185 10.60 6.78 3.45
CA ASN A 185 11.91 6.88 2.85
C ASN A 185 12.31 8.36 2.79
N VAL A 186 13.60 8.63 2.68
CA VAL A 186 14.17 9.98 2.60
C VAL A 186 14.90 10.11 1.26
N PRO A 187 14.45 10.97 0.34
CA PRO A 187 15.16 11.25 -0.90
C PRO A 187 16.52 11.91 -0.62
N VAL A 188 17.52 11.61 -1.44
CA VAL A 188 18.86 12.19 -1.36
C VAL A 188 19.14 12.97 -2.63
N VAL A 189 19.48 14.24 -2.50
CA VAL A 189 19.86 15.14 -3.60
C VAL A 189 21.33 15.55 -3.47
N LYS A 190 21.96 15.95 -4.58
CA LYS A 190 23.28 16.60 -4.50
C LYS A 190 23.10 18.09 -4.24
N PRO A 191 23.94 18.73 -3.43
CA PRO A 191 23.97 20.20 -3.35
C PRO A 191 24.05 20.83 -4.75
N GLY A 192 23.19 21.80 -5.02
CA GLY A 192 23.11 22.48 -6.32
C GLY A 192 22.47 21.67 -7.46
N SER A 193 21.99 20.44 -7.21
CA SER A 193 21.21 19.68 -8.17
C SER A 193 19.83 19.37 -7.60
N PRO A 194 18.74 19.74 -8.29
CA PRO A 194 17.38 19.46 -7.83
C PRO A 194 16.98 17.99 -8.02
N SER A 195 17.84 17.16 -8.64
CA SER A 195 17.50 15.79 -9.04
C SER A 195 17.83 14.77 -7.96
N ILE A 196 16.96 13.78 -7.82
CA ILE A 196 17.11 12.71 -6.83
C ILE A 196 18.23 11.77 -7.26
N LYS A 197 19.24 11.65 -6.39
CA LYS A 197 20.33 10.69 -6.57
C LYS A 197 19.97 9.31 -6.03
N ASN A 198 19.29 9.24 -4.89
CA ASN A 198 18.93 7.99 -4.23
C ASN A 198 17.80 8.17 -3.19
N PHE A 199 17.35 7.07 -2.59
CA PHE A 199 16.50 7.06 -1.40
C PHE A 199 17.17 6.30 -0.26
N ILE A 200 16.98 6.78 0.97
CA ILE A 200 17.32 6.06 2.20
C ILE A 200 16.03 5.50 2.80
N THR A 201 15.97 4.19 3.01
CA THR A 201 14.81 3.50 3.58
C THR A 201 15.04 3.11 5.04
N GLN A 202 13.96 2.93 5.79
CA GLN A 202 14.05 2.41 7.17
C GLN A 202 14.76 1.04 7.22
N SER A 203 14.54 0.17 6.24
CA SER A 203 15.20 -1.14 6.17
C SER A 203 16.71 -1.03 5.95
N ALA A 204 17.16 -0.08 5.14
CA ALA A 204 18.58 0.19 4.95
C ALA A 204 19.23 0.71 6.23
N ILE A 205 18.53 1.57 6.98
CA ILE A 205 19.00 2.03 8.29
C ILE A 205 19.14 0.88 9.27
N VAL A 206 18.11 0.03 9.43
CA VAL A 206 18.16 -1.10 10.37
C VAL A 206 19.27 -2.09 10.00
N LYS A 207 19.50 -2.32 8.70
CA LYS A 207 20.65 -3.10 8.22
C LYS A 207 21.98 -2.42 8.54
N GLY A 208 22.07 -1.10 8.42
CA GLY A 208 23.25 -0.33 8.82
C GLY A 208 23.51 -0.37 10.33
N LEU A 209 22.46 -0.28 11.14
CA LEU A 209 22.53 -0.45 12.60
C LEU A 209 23.05 -1.84 12.96
N GLN A 210 22.58 -2.90 12.29
CA GLN A 210 23.09 -4.26 12.49
C GLN A 210 24.62 -4.36 12.27
N GLN A 211 25.16 -3.60 11.32
CA GLN A 211 26.60 -3.56 11.04
C GLN A 211 27.41 -2.78 12.09
N CYS A 212 26.74 -2.10 13.03
CA CYS A 212 27.37 -1.39 14.13
C CYS A 212 27.65 -2.30 15.34
N LYS A 213 27.38 -3.60 15.25
CA LYS A 213 27.74 -4.59 16.27
C LYS A 213 29.23 -4.49 16.66
N GLY A 214 29.53 -4.51 17.95
CA GLY A 214 30.88 -4.29 18.47
C GLY A 214 31.21 -2.83 18.78
N ARG A 215 30.25 -1.90 18.61
CA ARG A 215 30.36 -0.52 19.09
C ARG A 215 29.69 -0.42 20.46
N ASP A 216 30.37 0.17 21.43
CA ASP A 216 29.87 0.29 22.82
C ASP A 216 28.44 0.86 22.90
N TRP A 217 28.16 1.94 22.16
CA TRP A 217 26.83 2.55 22.14
C TRP A 217 25.75 1.63 21.55
N PHE A 218 26.10 0.86 20.52
CA PHE A 218 25.16 -0.04 19.86
C PHE A 218 24.91 -1.27 20.73
N ASP A 219 25.98 -1.89 21.23
CA ASP A 219 25.89 -3.10 22.04
C ASP A 219 25.16 -2.81 23.36
N CYS A 220 25.38 -1.63 23.97
CA CYS A 220 24.63 -1.20 25.16
C CYS A 220 23.12 -1.17 24.90
N ILE A 221 22.67 -0.46 23.85
CA ILE A 221 21.23 -0.30 23.55
C ILE A 221 20.62 -1.62 23.05
N SER A 222 21.34 -2.35 22.19
CA SER A 222 20.84 -3.58 21.56
C SER A 222 20.78 -4.76 22.53
N SER A 223 21.53 -4.73 23.64
CA SER A 223 21.45 -5.76 24.68
C SER A 223 20.18 -5.68 25.53
N SER A 224 19.56 -4.50 25.62
CA SER A 224 18.36 -4.28 26.43
C SER A 224 17.17 -5.10 25.92
N PRO A 225 16.37 -5.69 26.82
CA PRO A 225 15.05 -6.22 26.50
C PRO A 225 14.20 -5.15 25.81
N ILE A 226 13.40 -5.56 24.82
CA ILE A 226 12.52 -4.61 24.13
C ILE A 226 11.51 -3.94 25.08
N SER A 227 11.06 -4.67 26.11
CA SER A 227 10.16 -4.13 27.15
C SER A 227 10.78 -2.99 27.95
N ASP A 228 12.08 -3.05 28.28
CA ASP A 228 12.80 -1.99 29.00
C ASP A 228 12.94 -0.71 28.15
N LEU A 229 12.90 -0.84 26.83
CA LEU A 229 12.89 0.27 25.88
C LEU A 229 11.48 0.82 25.62
N GLY A 230 10.46 0.28 26.30
CA GLY A 230 9.07 0.65 26.10
C GLY A 230 8.43 0.07 24.84
N LEU A 231 9.06 -0.93 24.21
CA LEU A 231 8.51 -1.62 23.04
C LEU A 231 7.66 -2.83 23.44
N PRO A 232 6.59 -3.12 22.68
CA PRO A 232 5.99 -2.28 21.64
C PRO A 232 5.36 -1.00 22.25
N PHE A 233 5.50 0.14 21.57
CA PHE A 233 4.96 1.42 22.08
C PHE A 233 3.44 1.47 22.17
N MET A 234 2.77 0.62 21.38
CA MET A 234 1.32 0.49 21.39
C MET A 234 0.90 -0.56 22.41
N SER A 235 -0.14 -0.25 23.19
CA SER A 235 -0.73 -1.19 24.14
C SER A 235 -1.47 -2.33 23.43
N TYR A 236 -1.53 -3.50 24.08
CA TYR A 236 -2.07 -4.72 23.49
C TYR A 236 -3.52 -4.58 22.99
N ASP A 237 -4.34 -3.78 23.70
CA ASP A 237 -5.75 -3.55 23.40
C ASP A 237 -5.97 -2.71 22.14
N ARG A 238 -4.93 -2.03 21.66
CA ARG A 238 -4.96 -1.17 20.47
C ARG A 238 -4.36 -1.80 19.24
N VAL A 239 -3.88 -3.04 19.34
CA VAL A 239 -3.33 -3.76 18.19
C VAL A 239 -4.44 -4.03 17.20
N VAL A 240 -4.38 -3.35 16.06
CA VAL A 240 -5.29 -3.58 14.94
C VAL A 240 -4.89 -4.89 14.27
N SER A 241 -5.80 -5.87 14.28
CA SER A 241 -5.62 -7.19 13.69
C SER A 241 -6.76 -7.51 12.71
N ILE A 242 -6.62 -8.60 11.96
CA ILE A 242 -7.65 -9.13 11.05
C ILE A 242 -7.77 -10.63 11.28
N LYS A 243 -8.99 -11.18 11.26
CA LYS A 243 -9.16 -12.63 11.38
C LYS A 243 -8.82 -13.34 10.07
N SER A 244 -8.46 -14.62 10.16
CA SER A 244 -8.09 -15.43 9.00
C SER A 244 -9.22 -15.63 7.98
N ASP A 245 -10.47 -15.66 8.45
CA ASP A 245 -11.70 -15.87 7.67
C ASP A 245 -12.33 -14.57 7.14
N GLU A 246 -11.84 -13.40 7.58
CA GLU A 246 -12.28 -12.11 7.05
C GLU A 246 -11.75 -11.88 5.63
N LEU A 247 -12.39 -10.97 4.90
CA LEU A 247 -12.02 -10.64 3.52
C LEU A 247 -10.71 -9.84 3.46
N ILE A 248 -9.90 -10.11 2.44
CA ILE A 248 -8.64 -9.40 2.21
C ILE A 248 -8.83 -7.89 1.99
N LEU A 249 -9.95 -7.51 1.37
CA LEU A 249 -10.30 -6.09 1.16
C LEU A 249 -10.50 -5.35 2.48
N GLU A 250 -11.09 -6.01 3.47
CA GLU A 250 -11.26 -5.44 4.81
C GLU A 250 -9.90 -5.22 5.48
N ALA A 251 -8.93 -6.12 5.25
CA ALA A 251 -7.56 -5.93 5.74
C ALA A 251 -6.92 -4.66 5.14
N PHE A 252 -7.01 -4.46 3.81
CA PHE A 252 -6.46 -3.26 3.18
C PHE A 252 -7.19 -1.98 3.58
N LYS A 253 -8.51 -2.05 3.74
CA LYS A 253 -9.32 -0.95 4.28
C LYS A 253 -8.89 -0.57 5.69
N ARG A 254 -8.72 -1.54 6.60
CA ARG A 254 -8.20 -1.28 7.96
C ARG A 254 -6.81 -0.65 7.93
N MET A 255 -5.93 -1.08 7.01
CA MET A 255 -4.61 -0.46 6.86
C MET A 255 -4.70 1.00 6.43
N LYS A 256 -5.61 1.31 5.49
CA LYS A 256 -5.90 2.68 5.05
C LYS A 256 -6.44 3.52 6.20
N ASP A 257 -7.50 3.07 6.85
CA ASP A 257 -8.23 3.82 7.88
C ASP A 257 -7.36 4.09 9.11
N ASN A 258 -6.50 3.12 9.49
CA ASN A 258 -5.57 3.26 10.62
C ASN A 258 -4.19 3.79 10.20
N GLN A 259 -3.97 4.09 8.93
CA GLN A 259 -2.69 4.57 8.35
C GLN A 259 -1.47 3.67 8.66
N ILE A 260 -1.68 2.36 8.75
CA ILE A 260 -0.64 1.38 9.07
C ILE A 260 -0.11 0.65 7.83
N GLY A 261 1.07 0.06 7.95
CA GLY A 261 1.72 -0.68 6.86
C GLY A 261 1.28 -2.14 6.74
N GLY A 262 0.57 -2.66 7.74
CA GLY A 262 -0.04 -3.98 7.71
C GLY A 262 -0.40 -4.53 9.08
N LEU A 263 -0.91 -5.76 9.06
CA LEU A 263 -1.74 -6.33 10.11
C LEU A 263 -1.27 -7.74 10.48
N PRO A 264 -1.27 -8.10 11.77
CA PRO A 264 -1.26 -9.49 12.18
C PRO A 264 -2.58 -10.16 11.80
N VAL A 265 -2.48 -11.37 11.26
CA VAL A 265 -3.63 -12.23 10.99
C VAL A 265 -3.79 -13.19 12.15
N VAL A 266 -4.99 -13.21 12.74
CA VAL A 266 -5.22 -13.90 14.01
C VAL A 266 -6.40 -14.86 13.97
N GLU A 267 -6.42 -15.81 14.90
CA GLU A 267 -7.52 -16.75 15.11
C GLU A 267 -8.00 -16.78 16.56
N GLY A 268 -9.29 -17.06 16.71
CA GLY A 268 -9.94 -17.23 18.00
C GLY A 268 -10.06 -15.94 18.83
N PRO A 269 -10.69 -16.04 20.01
CA PRO A 269 -10.94 -14.88 20.87
C PRO A 269 -9.66 -14.32 21.52
N LYS A 270 -8.62 -15.14 21.64
CA LYS A 270 -7.34 -14.77 22.26
C LYS A 270 -6.33 -14.17 21.28
N GLN A 271 -6.71 -13.96 20.01
CA GLN A 271 -5.85 -13.40 18.97
C GLN A 271 -4.55 -14.19 18.77
N LYS A 272 -4.67 -15.51 18.58
CA LYS A 272 -3.54 -16.37 18.24
C LYS A 272 -3.00 -15.96 16.87
N LEU A 273 -1.71 -15.70 16.75
CA LEU A 273 -1.11 -15.31 15.48
C LEU A 273 -1.07 -16.50 14.51
N VAL A 274 -1.60 -16.32 13.29
CA VAL A 274 -1.57 -17.33 12.23
C VAL A 274 -0.94 -16.83 10.93
N GLY A 275 -0.74 -15.52 10.80
CA GLY A 275 -0.12 -14.95 9.61
C GLY A 275 0.12 -13.45 9.73
N SER A 276 0.55 -12.85 8.61
CA SER A 276 0.75 -11.40 8.50
C SER A 276 0.42 -10.96 7.09
N VAL A 277 -0.20 -9.80 6.97
CA VAL A 277 -0.47 -9.16 5.67
C VAL A 277 0.03 -7.73 5.68
N GLY A 278 0.78 -7.37 4.65
CA GLY A 278 1.33 -6.03 4.43
C GLY A 278 0.59 -5.30 3.32
N ILE A 279 0.58 -3.97 3.39
CA ILE A 279 0.03 -3.12 2.32
C ILE A 279 0.77 -3.32 0.99
N ARG A 280 2.02 -3.82 1.04
CA ARG A 280 2.79 -4.16 -0.16
C ARG A 280 2.25 -5.39 -0.88
N ASP A 281 1.55 -6.26 -0.16
CA ASP A 281 1.01 -7.50 -0.72
C ASP A 281 -0.19 -7.21 -1.62
N ILE A 282 -0.83 -6.04 -1.49
CA ILE A 282 -1.92 -5.59 -2.36
C ILE A 282 -1.56 -5.66 -3.85
N ARG A 283 -0.27 -5.55 -4.19
CA ARG A 283 0.22 -5.73 -5.56
C ARG A 283 -0.17 -7.09 -6.13
N TYR A 284 -0.25 -8.14 -5.32
CA TYR A 284 -0.61 -9.48 -5.76
C TYR A 284 -2.06 -9.57 -6.23
N LEU A 285 -2.94 -8.65 -5.80
CA LEU A 285 -4.26 -8.52 -6.41
C LEU A 285 -4.16 -8.13 -7.89
N LEU A 286 -3.14 -7.37 -8.31
CA LEU A 286 -2.94 -7.03 -9.72
C LEU A 286 -2.02 -8.00 -10.46
N LEU A 287 -1.00 -8.51 -9.77
CA LEU A 287 0.03 -9.35 -10.37
C LEU A 287 -0.41 -10.82 -10.52
N LYS A 288 -1.51 -11.25 -9.88
CA LYS A 288 -2.04 -12.61 -9.99
C LYS A 288 -3.52 -12.59 -10.42
N PRO A 289 -3.84 -13.06 -11.64
CA PRO A 289 -5.21 -13.10 -12.13
C PRO A 289 -6.18 -13.87 -11.23
N ASP A 290 -5.75 -15.00 -10.68
CA ASP A 290 -6.58 -15.87 -9.82
C ASP A 290 -7.01 -15.18 -8.52
N LEU A 291 -6.15 -14.29 -8.00
CA LEU A 291 -6.48 -13.50 -6.81
C LEU A 291 -7.43 -12.35 -7.15
N PHE A 292 -7.27 -11.76 -8.34
CA PHE A 292 -8.16 -10.71 -8.78
C PHE A 292 -9.57 -11.23 -9.08
N SER A 293 -9.73 -12.37 -9.75
CA SER A 293 -11.06 -12.87 -10.13
C SER A 293 -11.97 -13.09 -8.91
N ASN A 294 -11.38 -13.52 -7.79
CA ASN A 294 -12.09 -13.83 -6.55
C ASN A 294 -11.93 -12.77 -5.46
N PHE A 295 -11.34 -11.61 -5.74
CA PHE A 295 -10.92 -10.63 -4.73
C PHE A 295 -12.01 -10.17 -3.75
N ARG A 296 -13.29 -10.17 -4.19
CA ARG A 296 -14.45 -9.79 -3.36
C ARG A 296 -14.82 -10.83 -2.30
N GLN A 297 -14.48 -12.10 -2.54
CA GLN A 297 -14.78 -13.23 -1.65
C GLN A 297 -13.50 -13.84 -1.05
N LEU A 298 -12.35 -13.35 -1.47
CA LEU A 298 -11.06 -13.88 -1.07
C LEU A 298 -10.80 -13.59 0.41
N THR A 299 -10.65 -14.66 1.19
CA THR A 299 -10.29 -14.57 2.60
C THR A 299 -8.82 -14.18 2.75
N VAL A 300 -8.47 -13.62 3.92
CA VAL A 300 -7.08 -13.29 4.23
C VAL A 300 -6.19 -14.53 4.22
N LEU A 301 -6.67 -15.66 4.75
CA LEU A 301 -5.91 -16.90 4.77
C LEU A 301 -5.64 -17.45 3.37
N ASP A 302 -6.66 -17.47 2.51
CA ASP A 302 -6.51 -17.94 1.13
C ASP A 302 -5.55 -17.05 0.34
N PHE A 303 -5.63 -15.73 0.55
CA PHE A 303 -4.70 -14.77 -0.02
C PHE A 303 -3.26 -15.07 0.42
N ILE A 304 -3.01 -15.23 1.72
CA ILE A 304 -1.68 -15.53 2.29
C ILE A 304 -1.13 -16.84 1.73
N ASN A 305 -1.95 -17.90 1.68
CA ASN A 305 -1.53 -19.19 1.17
C ASN A 305 -1.13 -19.10 -0.31
N THR A 306 -1.90 -18.37 -1.10
CA THR A 306 -1.63 -18.18 -2.53
C THR A 306 -0.37 -17.36 -2.78
N ILE A 307 -0.13 -16.27 -2.02
CA ILE A 307 1.11 -15.49 -2.16
C ILE A 307 2.33 -16.31 -1.73
N THR A 308 2.22 -17.07 -0.64
CA THR A 308 3.30 -17.90 -0.09
C THR A 308 3.68 -19.02 -1.05
N ALA A 309 2.71 -19.68 -1.69
CA ALA A 309 2.96 -20.73 -2.67
C ALA A 309 3.80 -20.22 -3.85
N SER A 310 3.50 -19.04 -4.40
CA SER A 310 4.33 -18.49 -5.48
C SER A 310 5.65 -17.94 -4.98
N GLU A 311 5.71 -17.40 -3.76
CA GLU A 311 6.98 -16.99 -3.18
C GLU A 311 7.90 -18.20 -2.90
N GLN A 312 7.35 -19.39 -2.62
CA GLN A 312 8.09 -20.65 -2.53
C GLN A 312 8.68 -21.06 -3.88
N GLU A 313 7.94 -20.91 -4.98
CA GLU A 313 8.46 -21.14 -6.35
C GLU A 313 9.62 -20.20 -6.70
N LEU A 314 9.60 -18.99 -6.14
CA LEU A 314 10.66 -17.97 -6.25
C LEU A 314 11.74 -18.08 -5.15
N GLY A 315 11.67 -19.08 -4.26
CA GLY A 315 12.65 -19.33 -3.19
C GLY A 315 12.66 -18.30 -2.04
N LYS A 316 11.57 -17.55 -1.85
CA LYS A 316 11.45 -16.47 -0.85
C LYS A 316 10.32 -16.72 0.16
N VAL A 317 10.45 -17.69 1.06
CA VAL A 317 9.49 -17.77 2.18
C VAL A 317 9.90 -16.74 3.23
N ALA A 318 9.13 -15.66 3.39
CA ALA A 318 9.28 -14.78 4.55
C ALA A 318 8.33 -15.29 5.67
N PRO A 319 8.83 -16.02 6.68
CA PRO A 319 7.97 -16.49 7.75
C PRO A 319 7.39 -15.32 8.54
N THR A 320 6.23 -15.54 9.18
CA THR A 320 5.71 -14.60 10.17
C THR A 320 6.74 -14.47 11.30
N ILE A 321 7.37 -13.31 11.42
CA ILE A 321 8.45 -13.11 12.39
C ILE A 321 7.86 -12.66 13.72
N THR A 322 8.16 -13.41 14.78
CA THR A 322 7.73 -13.14 16.15
C THR A 322 8.89 -12.81 17.09
N CYS A 323 8.60 -12.17 18.21
CA CYS A 323 9.51 -11.99 19.34
C CYS A 323 8.75 -12.02 20.67
N LYS A 324 9.47 -12.28 21.76
CA LYS A 324 8.95 -12.17 23.13
C LYS A 324 9.30 -10.81 23.71
N LEU A 325 8.57 -10.35 24.72
CA LEU A 325 8.81 -9.05 25.37
C LEU A 325 10.17 -8.95 26.10
N ASP A 326 10.75 -10.08 26.48
CA ASP A 326 12.07 -10.21 27.08
C ASP A 326 13.19 -10.40 26.04
N SER A 327 12.85 -10.47 24.75
CA SER A 327 13.85 -10.55 23.68
C SER A 327 14.67 -9.26 23.63
N SER A 328 15.98 -9.37 23.38
CA SER A 328 16.84 -8.19 23.23
C SER A 328 16.53 -7.45 21.93
N LEU A 329 16.70 -6.12 21.92
CA LEU A 329 16.53 -5.32 20.71
C LEU A 329 17.45 -5.80 19.57
N GLY A 330 18.67 -6.23 19.88
CA GLY A 330 19.62 -6.78 18.93
C GLY A 330 19.08 -8.00 18.18
N SER A 331 18.39 -8.90 18.89
CA SER A 331 17.74 -10.06 18.26
C SER A 331 16.59 -9.66 17.33
N VAL A 332 15.86 -8.60 17.67
CA VAL A 332 14.78 -8.05 16.83
C VAL A 332 15.35 -7.38 15.58
N ILE A 333 16.45 -6.62 15.71
CA ILE A 333 17.18 -6.03 14.57
C ILE A 333 17.65 -7.11 13.61
N GLU A 334 18.26 -8.19 14.13
CA GLU A 334 18.73 -9.31 13.32
C GLU A 334 17.57 -10.00 12.58
N LYS A 335 16.47 -10.29 13.28
CA LYS A 335 15.26 -10.87 12.69
C LYS A 335 14.69 -9.99 11.57
N LEU A 336 14.56 -8.69 11.78
CA LEU A 336 14.07 -7.74 10.77
C LEU A 336 14.99 -7.69 9.54
N ALA A 337 16.30 -7.57 9.77
CA ALA A 337 17.29 -7.41 8.70
C ALA A 337 17.48 -8.68 7.88
N ALA A 338 17.57 -9.85 8.53
CA ALA A 338 17.79 -11.14 7.87
C ALA A 338 16.60 -11.57 7.02
N ASN A 339 15.38 -11.34 7.51
CA ASN A 339 14.15 -11.71 6.79
C ASN A 339 13.63 -10.61 5.85
N GLN A 340 14.28 -9.44 5.82
CA GLN A 340 13.88 -8.27 5.02
C GLN A 340 12.42 -7.83 5.24
N VAL A 341 11.92 -8.03 6.46
CA VAL A 341 10.55 -7.68 6.86
C VAL A 341 10.50 -6.29 7.50
N GLN A 342 9.32 -5.66 7.49
CA GLN A 342 9.13 -4.31 8.01
C GLN A 342 8.69 -4.25 9.48
N ARG A 343 8.35 -5.41 10.06
CA ARG A 343 7.87 -5.52 11.43
C ARG A 343 8.06 -6.93 11.98
N VAL A 344 8.02 -7.02 13.30
CA VAL A 344 7.97 -8.25 14.10
C VAL A 344 6.76 -8.14 15.02
N TYR A 345 6.06 -9.25 15.23
CA TYR A 345 4.95 -9.31 16.18
C TYR A 345 5.45 -9.75 17.54
N ALA A 346 5.18 -8.96 18.57
CA ALA A 346 5.41 -9.37 19.95
C ALA A 346 4.30 -10.34 20.34
N VAL A 347 4.69 -11.51 20.84
CA VAL A 347 3.75 -12.58 21.23
C VAL A 347 3.97 -13.02 22.68
N ALA A 348 2.89 -13.50 23.31
CA ALA A 348 2.91 -14.02 24.68
C ALA A 348 2.20 -15.37 24.79
N GLY A 349 2.61 -16.16 25.80
CA GLY A 349 2.09 -17.50 26.04
C GLY A 349 2.64 -18.55 25.06
N GLU A 350 2.28 -19.81 25.29
CA GLU A 350 2.71 -20.95 24.45
C GLU A 350 2.01 -20.97 23.09
N GLU A 351 0.79 -20.43 23.00
CA GLU A 351 0.00 -20.37 21.77
C GLU A 351 0.27 -19.11 20.92
N GLU A 352 1.33 -18.35 21.20
CA GLU A 352 1.76 -17.15 20.45
C GLU A 352 0.63 -16.11 20.23
N TYR A 353 0.01 -15.66 21.32
CA TYR A 353 -1.00 -14.61 21.26
C TYR A 353 -0.36 -13.26 20.99
N VAL A 354 -0.90 -12.48 20.05
CA VAL A 354 -0.36 -11.17 19.69
C VAL A 354 -0.55 -10.17 20.83
N VAL A 355 0.54 -9.59 21.31
CA VAL A 355 0.53 -8.53 22.34
C VAL A 355 1.02 -7.19 21.83
N GLY A 356 1.63 -7.14 20.64
CA GLY A 356 1.96 -5.89 19.97
C GLY A 356 2.78 -6.04 18.70
N VAL A 357 3.16 -4.90 18.14
CA VAL A 357 3.90 -4.82 16.87
C VAL A 357 5.12 -3.93 17.08
N VAL A 358 6.29 -4.42 16.65
CA VAL A 358 7.53 -3.64 16.61
C VAL A 358 7.93 -3.45 15.15
N THR A 359 7.97 -2.21 14.69
CA THR A 359 8.31 -1.84 13.30
C THR A 359 9.76 -1.38 13.18
N LEU A 360 10.27 -1.30 11.94
CA LEU A 360 11.58 -0.69 11.67
C LEU A 360 11.69 0.73 12.26
N ARG A 361 10.58 1.49 12.24
CA ARG A 361 10.50 2.83 12.83
C ARG A 361 10.79 2.82 14.32
N ASP A 362 10.16 1.89 15.03
CA ASP A 362 10.28 1.80 16.49
C ASP A 362 11.71 1.44 16.89
N VAL A 363 12.33 0.52 16.13
CA VAL A 363 13.75 0.18 16.28
C VAL A 363 14.64 1.41 16.08
N ILE A 364 14.44 2.18 15.00
CA ILE A 364 15.25 3.39 14.73
C ILE A 364 15.11 4.39 15.87
N SER A 365 13.89 4.56 16.42
CA SER A 365 13.62 5.50 17.50
C SER A 365 14.39 5.21 18.80
N CYS A 366 14.80 3.95 19.03
CA CYS A 366 15.58 3.57 20.20
C CYS A 366 17.03 4.10 20.17
N PHE A 367 17.53 4.50 18.99
CA PHE A 367 18.90 4.98 18.80
C PHE A 367 19.00 6.49 18.63
N ILE A 368 17.90 7.22 18.76
CA ILE A 368 17.88 8.65 18.51
C ILE A 368 17.33 9.45 19.70
N HIS A 369 17.96 10.59 19.92
CA HIS A 369 17.44 11.65 20.77
C HIS A 369 17.51 12.94 19.95
N GLU A 370 16.40 13.69 19.89
CA GLU A 370 16.38 14.97 19.19
C GLU A 370 16.89 16.07 20.13
N PRO A 371 17.99 16.76 19.77
CA PRO A 371 18.42 17.93 20.53
C PRO A 371 17.36 19.04 20.49
N PRO A 372 17.27 19.90 21.53
CA PRO A 372 16.37 21.04 21.52
C PRO A 372 16.56 21.91 20.27
N ASN A 373 15.45 22.30 19.63
CA ASN A 373 15.41 23.14 18.42
C ASN A 373 16.15 22.57 17.20
N HIS A 374 16.53 21.29 17.19
CA HIS A 374 17.24 20.69 16.04
C HIS A 374 16.43 20.84 14.75
N PHE A 375 15.12 20.59 14.81
CA PHE A 375 14.29 20.69 13.63
C PHE A 375 14.08 22.12 13.14
N ASP A 376 13.85 23.09 14.04
CA ASP A 376 13.66 24.49 13.65
C ASP A 376 14.89 25.06 12.96
N ASN A 377 16.07 24.65 13.40
CA ASN A 377 17.35 25.08 12.84
C ASN A 377 17.66 24.51 11.44
N TYR A 378 17.04 23.38 11.06
CA TYR A 378 17.37 22.68 9.79
C TYR A 378 16.20 22.54 8.82
N TYR A 379 14.96 22.47 9.31
CA TYR A 379 13.76 22.13 8.54
C TYR A 379 12.48 22.86 8.97
N GLY A 380 12.55 23.72 10.01
CA GLY A 380 11.38 24.27 10.72
C GLY A 380 10.29 24.84 9.83
N LEU A 381 10.66 25.64 8.82
CA LEU A 381 9.71 26.21 7.87
C LEU A 381 9.18 25.18 6.87
N ALA A 382 10.08 24.40 6.26
CA ALA A 382 9.72 23.49 5.17
C ALA A 382 8.79 22.36 5.60
N VAL A 383 8.88 21.86 6.84
CA VAL A 383 8.06 20.74 7.29
C VAL A 383 6.81 21.17 8.05
N MET A 384 6.84 22.30 8.77
CA MET A 384 5.61 22.85 9.36
C MET A 384 4.61 23.27 8.29
N GLU A 385 5.07 23.83 7.16
CA GLU A 385 4.20 24.10 6.00
C GLU A 385 3.67 22.81 5.38
N LEU A 386 4.50 21.77 5.22
CA LEU A 386 4.11 20.48 4.63
C LEU A 386 3.23 19.59 5.53
N LEU A 387 3.17 19.83 6.84
CA LEU A 387 2.30 19.12 7.78
C LEU A 387 0.98 19.87 8.06
N ASN A 388 0.88 21.13 7.63
CA ASN A 388 -0.30 21.99 7.80
C ASN A 388 -1.14 22.14 6.52
N GLU A 389 -0.71 21.54 5.40
CA GLU A 389 -1.51 21.28 4.19
C GLU A 389 -2.13 19.88 4.24
#